data_AF-A0A1A8FCP2-F1
#
_entry.id   AF-A0A1A8FCP2-F1
#
_cell.length_a   1.000
_cell.length_b   1.000
_cell.length_c   1.000
_cell.angle_alpha   90.00
_cell.angle_beta   90.00
_cell.angle_gamma   90.00
#
_symmetry.space_group_name_H-M   'P 1'
#
loop_
_entity.id
_entity.type
_entity.pdbx_description
1 polymer ?
#
loop_
_entity_poly.entity_id
_entity_poly.type
_entity_poly.pdbx_seq_one_letter_code
_entity_poly.pdbx_strand_id
1 'polypeptide(L)'
;METTLPSINVTDTLFNTTLTITTILENPYVMLRQNHQELEGNDRYEGFCVDMLKELADILKFKYQIRLVADGLYGVPGANGTWTGMVGELISR
;
A
#
# COMPACT_ATOMS: atom_id res chain seq x y z
N MET A 1 -35.62 4.20 1.88
CA MET A 1 -34.81 5.40 1.63
C MET A 1 -33.44 4.89 1.25
N GLU A 2 -33.12 4.86 -0.05
CA GLU A 2 -31.80 4.47 -0.51
C GLU A 2 -30.84 5.62 -0.21
N THR A 3 -29.92 5.43 0.73
CA THR A 3 -28.82 6.36 0.97
C THR A 3 -27.86 6.27 -0.20
N THR A 4 -28.05 7.13 -1.20
CA THR A 4 -27.03 7.43 -2.20
C THR A 4 -25.80 7.92 -1.45
N LEU A 5 -24.76 7.09 -1.39
CA LEU A 5 -23.44 7.51 -0.94
C LEU A 5 -23.04 8.71 -1.81
N PRO A 6 -22.56 9.83 -1.23
CA PRO A 6 -22.06 10.93 -2.03
C PRO A 6 -20.99 10.37 -2.98
N SER A 7 -21.09 10.71 -4.26
CA SER A 7 -20.04 10.38 -5.23
C SER A 7 -18.79 11.15 -4.84
N ILE A 8 -17.97 10.54 -3.96
CA ILE A 8 -16.67 11.07 -3.58
C ILE A 8 -15.87 11.10 -4.87
N ASN A 9 -15.52 12.30 -5.35
CA ASN A 9 -14.51 12.43 -6.38
C ASN A 9 -13.17 12.06 -5.74
N VAL A 10 -12.84 10.76 -5.76
CA VAL A 10 -11.67 10.18 -5.10
C VAL A 10 -10.38 10.92 -5.49
N THR A 11 -10.32 11.40 -6.73
CA THR A 11 -9.23 12.20 -7.26
C THR A 11 -8.99 13.47 -6.44
N ASP A 12 -10.04 14.20 -6.08
CA ASP A 12 -9.91 15.45 -5.31
C ASP A 12 -9.43 15.17 -3.87
N THR A 13 -9.78 14.02 -3.31
CA THR A 13 -9.39 13.63 -1.95
C THR A 13 -7.94 13.14 -1.85
N LEU A 14 -7.39 12.60 -2.93
CA LEU A 14 -6.07 11.98 -2.95
C LEU A 14 -4.98 12.87 -3.56
N PHE A 15 -5.37 13.92 -4.29
CA PHE A 15 -4.44 14.81 -4.97
C PHE A 15 -3.38 15.35 -4.01
N ASN A 16 -2.09 15.13 -4.36
CA ASN A 16 -0.92 15.55 -3.58
C ASN A 16 -0.84 15.01 -2.13
N THR A 17 -1.65 14.01 -1.79
CA THR A 17 -1.52 13.28 -0.52
C THR A 17 -0.46 12.17 -0.67
N THR A 18 0.40 12.01 0.33
CA THR A 18 1.38 10.91 0.38
C THR A 18 0.81 9.74 1.18
N LEU A 19 0.50 8.63 0.51
CA LEU A 19 0.00 7.41 1.13
C LEU A 19 1.16 6.50 1.57
N THR A 20 1.09 5.98 2.79
CA THR A 20 1.96 4.86 3.19
C THR A 20 1.31 3.56 2.74
N ILE A 21 2.00 2.79 1.92
CA ILE A 21 1.50 1.51 1.40
C ILE A 21 2.26 0.39 2.11
N THR A 22 1.55 -0.35 2.96
CA THR A 22 2.10 -1.57 3.58
C THR A 22 2.03 -2.72 2.59
N THR A 23 3.09 -3.51 2.51
CA THR A 23 3.17 -4.67 1.61
C THR A 23 4.12 -5.74 2.16
N ILE A 24 4.20 -6.88 1.49
CA ILE A 24 5.10 -7.99 1.81
C ILE A 24 5.88 -8.39 0.55
N LEU A 25 7.10 -8.89 0.73
CA LEU A 25 7.87 -9.44 -0.40
C LEU A 25 7.28 -10.79 -0.80
N GLU A 26 6.77 -10.87 -2.02
CA GLU A 26 6.14 -12.06 -2.59
C GLU A 26 6.37 -12.04 -4.10
N ASN A 27 7.08 -13.03 -4.64
CA ASN A 27 7.32 -13.14 -6.08
C ASN A 27 6.04 -13.65 -6.78
N PRO A 28 5.55 -13.04 -7.87
CA PRO A 28 6.11 -11.92 -8.65
C PRO A 28 5.48 -10.55 -8.37
N TYR A 29 4.82 -10.39 -7.22
CA TYR A 29 4.00 -9.23 -6.90
C TYR A 29 4.81 -8.03 -6.40
N VAL A 30 5.67 -8.25 -5.39
CA VAL A 30 6.60 -7.24 -4.86
C VAL A 30 7.92 -7.93 -4.54
N MET A 31 8.98 -7.46 -5.16
CA MET A 31 10.34 -7.98 -5.05
C MET A 31 11.31 -6.82 -4.86
N LEU A 32 12.47 -7.10 -4.27
CA LEU A 32 13.58 -6.16 -4.30
C LEU A 32 14.28 -6.27 -5.66
N ARG A 33 14.61 -5.13 -6.27
CA ARG A 33 15.46 -5.09 -7.46
C ARG A 33 16.85 -5.64 -7.14
N GLN A 34 17.56 -6.17 -8.13
CA GLN A 34 18.91 -6.72 -7.91
C GLN A 34 19.88 -5.71 -7.28
N ASN A 35 19.85 -4.45 -7.72
CA ASN A 35 20.69 -3.37 -7.19
C ASN A 35 19.96 -2.51 -6.13
N HIS A 36 18.98 -3.06 -5.41
CA HIS A 36 18.16 -2.28 -4.45
C HIS A 36 18.96 -1.57 -3.35
N GLN A 37 20.22 -1.96 -3.10
CA GLN A 37 21.10 -1.31 -2.13
C GLN A 37 21.60 0.06 -2.61
N GLU A 38 21.61 0.28 -3.93
CA GLU A 38 21.99 1.53 -4.59
C GLU A 38 20.79 2.45 -4.84
N LEU A 39 19.57 1.96 -4.58
CA LEU A 39 18.31 2.65 -4.84
C LEU A 39 17.67 3.12 -3.54
N GLU A 40 16.85 4.16 -3.62
CA GLU A 40 16.16 4.74 -2.47
C GLU A 40 14.64 4.68 -2.63
N GLY A 41 13.92 4.71 -1.50
CA GLY A 41 12.46 4.77 -1.49
C GLY A 41 11.79 3.65 -2.30
N ASN A 42 10.86 4.03 -3.16
CA ASN A 42 10.05 3.09 -3.96
C ASN A 42 10.86 2.41 -5.08
N ASP A 43 11.94 3.03 -5.55
CA ASP A 43 12.72 2.50 -6.68
C ASP A 43 13.43 1.20 -6.33
N ARG A 44 13.56 0.89 -5.04
CA ARG A 44 14.10 -0.37 -4.52
C ARG A 44 13.25 -1.59 -4.90
N TYR A 45 11.99 -1.40 -5.28
CA TYR A 45 11.04 -2.48 -5.49
C TYR A 45 10.67 -2.64 -6.97
N GLU A 46 10.28 -3.85 -7.34
CA GLU A 46 9.72 -4.21 -8.64
C GLU A 46 8.67 -5.31 -8.51
N GLY A 47 7.90 -5.55 -9.56
CA GLY A 47 6.88 -6.60 -9.60
C GLY A 47 5.50 -6.06 -9.93
N PHE A 48 4.57 -6.98 -10.13
CA PHE A 48 3.23 -6.68 -10.65
C PHE A 48 2.49 -5.60 -9.82
N CYS A 49 2.55 -5.67 -8.49
CA CYS A 49 1.88 -4.71 -7.62
C CYS A 49 2.56 -3.34 -7.61
N VAL A 50 3.87 -3.28 -7.85
CA VAL A 50 4.61 -2.01 -7.93
C VAL A 50 4.22 -1.25 -9.20
N ASP A 51 4.14 -1.96 -10.34
CA ASP A 51 3.67 -1.39 -11.60
C ASP A 51 2.22 -0.91 -11.50
N MET A 52 1.34 -1.74 -10.94
CA MET A 52 -0.05 -1.36 -10.70
C MET A 52 -0.18 -0.12 -9.81
N LEU A 53 0.61 -0.03 -8.74
CA LEU A 53 0.58 1.12 -7.82
C LEU A 53 1.05 2.41 -8.50
N LYS A 54 2.05 2.31 -9.39
CA LYS A 54 2.50 3.44 -10.21
C LYS A 54 1.39 3.94 -11.12
N GLU A 55 0.72 3.05 -11.86
CA GLU A 55 -0.40 3.43 -12.73
C GLU A 55 -1.55 4.08 -11.94
N LEU A 56 -1.89 3.53 -10.77
CA LEU A 56 -2.92 4.11 -9.90
C LEU A 56 -2.53 5.51 -9.39
N ALA A 57 -1.26 5.69 -8.99
CA ALA A 57 -0.75 6.98 -8.55
C ALA A 57 -0.79 8.01 -9.68
N ASP A 58 -0.50 7.60 -10.91
CA ASP A 58 -0.55 8.48 -12.09
C ASP A 58 -1.97 8.86 -12.48
N ILE A 59 -2.95 7.96 -12.34
CA ILE A 59 -4.37 8.25 -12.60
C ILE A 59 -4.96 9.15 -11.51
N LEU A 60 -4.74 8.81 -10.24
CA LEU A 60 -5.38 9.45 -9.09
C LEU A 60 -4.56 10.61 -8.48
N LYS A 61 -3.35 10.83 -8.99
CA LYS A 61 -2.45 11.94 -8.61
C LYS A 61 -2.07 11.97 -7.12
N PHE A 62 -1.99 10.81 -6.47
CA PHE A 62 -1.39 10.68 -5.14
C PHE A 62 0.11 10.40 -5.22
N LYS A 63 0.82 10.67 -4.14
CA LYS A 63 2.20 10.21 -3.91
C LYS A 63 2.14 9.00 -2.98
N TYR A 64 3.12 8.12 -3.02
CA TYR A 64 3.16 6.98 -2.11
C TYR A 64 4.56 6.64 -1.66
N GLN A 65 4.65 5.95 -0.53
CA GLN A 65 5.86 5.30 -0.04
C GLN A 65 5.55 3.83 0.27
N ILE A 66 6.36 2.92 -0.27
CA ILE A 66 6.28 1.49 0.03
C ILE A 66 7.01 1.22 1.34
N ARG A 67 6.33 0.50 2.25
CA ARG A 67 6.89 -0.01 3.49
C ARG A 67 6.58 -1.50 3.59
N LEU A 68 7.60 -2.31 3.88
CA LEU A 68 7.37 -3.71 4.20
C LEU A 68 6.71 -3.82 5.57
N VAL A 69 5.71 -4.68 5.67
CA VAL A 69 5.02 -5.00 6.91
C VAL A 69 6.03 -5.43 7.97
N ALA A 70 5.91 -4.87 9.17
CA ALA A 70 6.97 -4.96 10.18
C ALA A 70 7.23 -6.39 10.65
N ASP A 71 6.18 -7.21 10.78
CA ASP A 71 6.24 -8.58 11.30
C ASP A 71 6.30 -9.66 10.20
N GLY A 72 6.27 -9.27 8.91
CA GLY A 72 6.27 -10.20 7.79
C GLY A 72 4.98 -11.02 7.63
N LEU A 73 3.86 -10.61 8.24
CA LEU A 73 2.59 -11.34 8.19
C LEU A 73 1.55 -10.62 7.33
N TYR A 74 0.68 -11.40 6.69
CA TYR A 74 -0.51 -10.85 6.01
C TYR A 74 -1.49 -10.26 7.02
N GLY A 75 -1.80 -11.02 8.06
CA GLY A 75 -2.60 -10.59 9.19
C GLY A 75 -3.36 -11.76 9.81
N VAL A 76 -3.24 -11.90 11.12
CA VAL A 76 -3.91 -12.94 11.91
C VAL A 76 -4.80 -12.27 12.95
N PRO A 77 -6.09 -12.64 13.04
CA PRO A 77 -6.97 -12.10 14.07
C PRO A 77 -6.55 -12.61 15.45
N GLY A 78 -6.40 -11.69 16.39
CA GLY A 78 -6.30 -11.97 17.81
C GLY A 78 -7.68 -12.10 18.46
N ALA A 79 -7.73 -12.77 19.62
CA ALA A 79 -8.97 -12.99 20.36
C ALA A 79 -9.67 -11.68 20.82
N ASN A 80 -8.92 -10.58 20.91
CA ASN A 80 -9.39 -9.30 21.44
C ASN A 80 -9.72 -8.28 20.33
N GLY A 81 -9.99 -8.75 19.11
CA GLY A 81 -10.24 -7.87 17.94
C GLY A 81 -8.99 -7.19 17.40
N THR A 82 -7.81 -7.51 17.94
CA THR A 82 -6.52 -7.08 17.39
C THR A 82 -6.19 -7.87 16.13
N TRP A 83 -5.34 -7.30 15.28
CA TRP A 83 -4.80 -7.98 14.10
C TRP A 83 -3.31 -7.76 14.02
N THR A 84 -2.58 -8.77 13.57
CA THR A 84 -1.17 -8.65 13.18
C THR A 84 -1.05 -8.25 11.71
N GLY A 85 0.18 -8.14 11.22
CA GLY A 85 0.45 -8.02 9.79
C GLY A 85 -0.09 -6.76 9.14
N MET A 86 -0.21 -6.81 7.82
CA MET A 86 -0.72 -5.71 7.01
C MET A 86 -2.13 -5.29 7.45
N VAL A 87 -2.99 -6.24 7.85
CA VAL A 87 -4.33 -5.93 8.38
C VAL A 87 -4.23 -5.09 9.66
N GLY A 88 -3.36 -5.49 10.59
CA GLY A 88 -3.10 -4.74 11.82
C GLY A 88 -2.64 -3.32 11.55
N GLU A 89 -1.71 -3.14 10.60
CA GLU A 89 -1.19 -1.82 10.21
C GLU A 89 -2.24 -0.91 9.56
N LEU A 90 -3.33 -1.45 9.01
CA LEU A 90 -4.45 -0.67 8.48
C LEU A 90 -5.46 -0.28 9.57
N ILE A 91 -5.65 -1.13 10.58
CA ILE A 91 -6.59 -0.87 11.69
C ILE A 91 -6.02 0.13 12.67
N SER A 92 -4.71 0.08 12.95
CA SER A 92 -4.05 0.99 13.89
C SER A 92 -3.79 2.40 13.34
N ARG A 93 -4.50 2.82 12.28
CA ARG A 93 -4.31 4.09 11.58
C ARG A 93 -5.07 5.24 12.20
#